data_AF-A0A1C5KW43-F1
#
_entry.id   AF-A0A1C5KW43-F1
#
_cell.length_a   1.000
_cell.length_b   1.000
_cell.length_c   1.000
_cell.angle_alpha   90.00
_cell.angle_beta   90.00
_cell.angle_gamma   90.00
#
_symmetry.space_group_name_H-M   'P 1'
#
loop_
_entity.id
_entity.type
_entity.pdbx_description
1 polymer ?
#
loop_
_entity_poly.entity_id
_entity_poly.type
_entity_poly.pdbx_seq_one_letter_code
_entity_poly.pdbx_strand_id
1 'polypeptide(L)'
;MSINIQAKTNYSFLFSGLSSSASNALSGNWLADYASIKNGSYGKLMKAYYAKDSGDSKTAASAITKKDTATDTAKKALAKVETTTDALKESADALLATGKKDLFTQKDITTKDENGVESTTKGYDTDAIYSAVNSFVTNYNSVMAAVDDVSDTTVNNRTESLGNTTIANSKQLAKIGITMKNDGTLSLDKDTFMKADMSTVKSLFQGNGSYGYRVSAQSSMINFAADHASTRSSLYTGSAGYTGLYNAGNLFNSYM
;
A
#
# COMPACT_ATOMS: atom_id res chain seq x y z
N MET A 1 -34.63 51.45 46.30
CA MET A 1 -34.71 51.16 44.86
C MET A 1 -33.53 50.27 44.49
N SER A 2 -33.80 48.99 44.19
CA SER A 2 -32.80 47.97 43.87
C SER A 2 -32.63 47.85 42.36
N ILE A 3 -31.44 48.14 41.84
CA ILE A 3 -31.11 47.97 40.42
C ILE A 3 -30.65 46.52 40.21
N ASN A 4 -31.46 45.75 39.49
CA ASN A 4 -31.16 44.40 39.06
C ASN A 4 -30.45 44.46 37.70
N ILE A 5 -29.16 44.10 37.67
CA ILE A 5 -28.41 43.99 36.41
C ILE A 5 -28.47 42.52 35.98
N GLN A 6 -29.44 42.19 35.12
CA GLN A 6 -29.39 40.93 34.38
C GLN A 6 -28.24 40.98 33.38
N ALA A 7 -27.15 40.25 33.66
CA ALA A 7 -26.11 39.98 32.70
C ALA A 7 -26.65 39.07 31.58
N LYS A 8 -27.24 39.67 30.54
CA LYS A 8 -27.44 38.98 29.26
C LYS A 8 -26.20 39.22 28.40
N THR A 9 -25.35 38.19 28.29
CA THR A 9 -24.18 38.17 27.41
C THR A 9 -24.63 38.01 25.96
N ASN A 10 -25.15 39.10 25.38
CA ASN A 10 -25.50 39.14 23.96
C ASN A 10 -24.27 39.57 23.15
N TYR A 11 -23.57 38.59 22.58
CA TYR A 11 -22.47 38.80 21.64
C TYR A 11 -22.92 39.37 20.26
N SER A 12 -24.22 39.66 20.11
CA SER A 12 -24.83 40.21 18.89
C SER A 12 -24.23 41.58 18.49
N PHE A 13 -23.73 42.35 19.45
CA PHE A 13 -23.11 43.66 19.17
C PHE A 13 -21.75 43.57 18.48
N LEU A 14 -21.05 42.43 18.55
CA LEU A 14 -19.76 42.25 17.86
C LEU A 14 -19.93 41.99 16.36
N PHE A 15 -21.13 41.59 15.91
CA PHE A 15 -21.42 41.28 14.50
C PHE A 15 -22.33 42.32 13.83
N SER A 16 -22.75 43.35 14.57
CA SER A 16 -23.61 44.42 14.03
C SER A 16 -22.93 45.27 12.94
N GLY A 17 -21.61 45.19 12.79
CA GLY A 17 -20.85 45.95 11.78
C GLY A 17 -20.82 45.31 10.39
N LEU A 18 -21.31 44.07 10.21
CA LEU A 18 -21.13 43.33 8.95
C LEU A 18 -22.36 43.30 8.03
N SER A 19 -23.48 43.93 8.41
CA SER A 19 -24.74 43.82 7.66
C SER A 19 -25.02 44.94 6.65
N SER A 20 -24.06 45.81 6.34
CA SER A 20 -24.25 46.84 5.31
C SER A 20 -23.12 46.82 4.30
N SER A 21 -23.44 46.33 3.10
CA SER A 21 -22.62 46.30 1.88
C SER A 21 -21.82 45.00 1.65
N ALA A 22 -22.48 44.00 1.07
CA ALA A 22 -21.96 43.17 -0.03
C ALA A 22 -22.83 41.91 -0.20
N SER A 23 -23.94 42.07 -0.90
CA SER A 23 -24.63 40.97 -1.57
C SER A 23 -23.72 40.43 -2.68
N ASN A 24 -23.04 39.29 -2.44
CA ASN A 24 -22.51 38.29 -3.40
C ASN A 24 -21.17 37.62 -2.98
N ALA A 25 -21.03 37.16 -1.73
CA ALA A 25 -19.88 36.32 -1.34
C ALA A 25 -20.23 35.25 -0.28
N LEU A 26 -21.41 34.64 -0.40
CA LEU A 26 -21.87 33.57 0.48
C LEU A 26 -21.55 32.19 -0.15
N SER A 27 -20.29 31.76 -0.07
CA SER A 27 -19.95 30.35 -0.19
C SER A 27 -18.63 30.02 0.53
N GLY A 28 -18.73 29.27 1.63
CA GLY A 28 -17.68 28.30 2.01
C GLY A 28 -16.92 28.47 3.32
N ASN A 29 -16.75 29.67 3.88
CA ASN A 29 -15.69 29.84 4.91
C ASN A 29 -16.11 29.84 6.39
N TRP A 30 -17.41 29.87 6.72
CA TRP A 30 -17.83 30.00 8.13
C TRP A 30 -17.76 28.66 8.92
N LEU A 31 -17.89 27.51 8.25
CA LEU A 31 -17.85 26.19 8.89
C LEU A 31 -16.43 25.75 9.28
N ALA A 32 -15.43 26.15 8.49
CA ALA A 32 -14.02 25.93 8.80
C ALA A 32 -13.59 26.72 10.05
N ASP A 33 -14.08 27.95 10.18
CA ASP A 33 -13.83 28.80 11.35
C ASP A 33 -14.56 28.29 12.60
N TYR A 34 -15.74 27.69 12.48
CA TYR A 34 -16.44 27.10 13.63
C TYR A 34 -15.73 25.85 14.19
N ALA A 35 -15.19 25.00 13.31
CA ALA A 35 -14.45 23.80 13.71
C ALA A 35 -13.13 24.13 14.43
N SER A 36 -12.44 25.21 14.02
CA SER A 36 -11.19 25.66 14.65
C SER A 36 -11.43 26.32 16.02
N ILE A 37 -12.60 26.95 16.21
CA ILE A 37 -13.03 27.50 17.51
C ILE A 37 -13.39 26.37 18.49
N LYS A 38 -14.15 25.34 18.06
CA LYS A 38 -14.54 24.22 18.93
C LYS A 38 -13.36 23.30 19.29
N ASN A 39 -12.41 23.10 18.39
CA ASN A 39 -11.23 22.25 18.63
C ASN A 39 -10.12 22.95 19.45
N GLY A 40 -10.33 24.20 19.87
CA GLY A 40 -9.39 24.95 20.71
C GLY A 40 -8.05 25.28 20.04
N SER A 41 -7.90 25.03 18.73
CA SER A 41 -6.70 25.39 17.97
C SER A 41 -6.52 26.90 17.90
N TYR A 42 -7.62 27.65 17.77
CA TYR A 42 -7.60 29.11 17.84
C TYR A 42 -7.13 29.62 19.20
N GLY A 43 -7.61 29.01 20.29
CA GLY A 43 -7.18 29.34 21.66
C GLY A 43 -5.71 29.05 21.92
N LYS A 44 -5.17 27.97 21.33
CA LYS A 44 -3.74 27.61 21.43
C LYS A 44 -2.84 28.57 20.64
N LEU A 45 -3.24 28.99 19.45
CA LEU A 45 -2.54 30.00 18.65
C LEU A 45 -2.50 31.35 19.38
N MET A 46 -3.64 31.77 19.93
CA MET A 46 -3.73 33.01 20.70
C MET A 46 -2.89 32.92 21.98
N LYS A 47 -2.94 31.78 22.70
CA LYS A 47 -2.10 31.55 23.87
C LYS A 47 -0.61 31.55 23.53
N ALA A 48 -0.20 30.97 22.40
CA ALA A 48 1.19 30.99 21.94
C ALA A 48 1.67 32.40 21.54
N TYR A 49 0.77 33.19 20.94
CA TYR A 49 1.06 34.58 20.57
C TYR A 49 1.30 35.45 21.81
N TYR A 50 0.46 35.31 22.85
CA TYR A 50 0.61 36.05 24.10
C TYR A 50 1.63 35.44 25.07
N ALA A 51 1.96 34.15 24.96
CA ALA A 51 3.02 33.51 25.74
C ALA A 51 4.44 33.85 25.23
N LYS A 52 4.56 34.62 24.14
CA LYS A 52 5.84 35.08 23.58
C LYS A 52 6.61 36.03 24.53
N ASP A 53 5.95 36.60 25.54
CA ASP A 53 6.57 37.47 26.56
C ASP A 53 7.14 36.73 27.79
N SER A 54 7.03 35.40 27.86
CA SER A 54 7.62 34.62 28.95
C SER A 54 8.66 33.67 28.38
N GLY A 55 9.94 33.98 28.59
CA GLY A 55 11.12 33.40 27.94
C GLY A 55 11.43 31.92 28.17
N ASP A 56 10.44 31.03 28.09
CA ASP A 56 10.63 29.57 28.16
C ASP A 56 9.80 28.85 27.07
N SER A 57 10.12 29.12 25.80
CA SER A 57 9.30 28.73 24.64
C SER A 57 9.92 27.65 23.74
N LYS A 58 10.84 26.82 24.25
CA LYS A 58 11.42 25.71 23.46
C LYS A 58 10.78 24.33 23.70
N THR A 59 9.95 24.16 24.72
CA THR A 59 9.41 22.84 25.12
C THR A 59 7.92 22.63 24.80
N ALA A 60 7.16 23.68 24.49
CA ALA A 60 5.73 23.56 24.19
C ALA A 60 5.42 23.28 22.70
N ALA A 61 6.30 23.67 21.77
CA ALA A 61 6.11 23.44 20.33
C ALA A 61 6.26 21.95 19.94
N SER A 62 7.08 21.19 20.66
CA SER A 62 7.32 19.77 20.39
C SER A 62 6.22 18.83 20.92
N ALA A 63 5.26 19.34 21.69
CA ALA A 63 4.12 18.56 22.18
C ALA A 63 2.92 18.59 21.21
N ILE A 64 2.88 19.53 20.27
CA ILE A 64 1.79 19.67 19.28
C ILE A 64 2.00 18.73 18.08
N THR A 65 3.23 18.27 17.84
CA THR A 65 3.59 17.33 16.77
C THR A 65 3.50 15.84 17.16
N LYS A 66 2.99 15.50 18.35
CA LYS A 66 2.62 14.10 18.66
C LYS A 66 1.19 13.83 18.22
N LYS A 67 0.96 13.82 16.91
CA LYS A 67 -0.29 13.32 16.31
C LYS A 67 0.00 11.96 15.66
N ASP A 68 -0.55 10.91 16.28
CA ASP A 68 -0.73 9.54 15.77
C ASP A 68 0.49 8.70 15.32
N THR A 69 1.26 8.19 16.29
CA THR A 69 2.23 7.09 16.05
C THR A 69 1.55 5.81 15.52
N ALA A 70 0.27 5.58 15.86
CA ALA A 70 -0.50 4.42 15.41
C ALA A 70 -0.94 4.53 13.94
N THR A 71 -1.41 5.70 13.51
CA THR A 71 -1.83 5.94 12.11
C THR A 71 -0.63 5.91 11.15
N ASP A 72 0.53 6.44 11.56
CA ASP A 72 1.76 6.36 10.75
C ASP A 72 2.29 4.92 10.63
N THR A 73 2.16 4.11 11.69
CA THR A 73 2.57 2.69 11.65
C THR A 73 1.66 1.89 10.72
N ALA A 74 0.34 2.09 10.80
CA ALA A 74 -0.62 1.44 9.91
C ALA A 74 -0.42 1.85 8.43
N LYS A 75 -0.14 3.13 8.16
CA LYS A 75 0.19 3.61 6.81
C LYS A 75 1.48 3.00 6.27
N LYS A 76 2.51 2.87 7.10
CA LYS A 76 3.76 2.20 6.72
C LYS A 76 3.54 0.72 6.41
N ALA A 77 2.70 0.03 7.18
CA ALA A 77 2.34 -1.36 6.91
C ALA A 77 1.59 -1.50 5.58
N LEU A 78 0.63 -0.62 5.29
CA LEU A 78 -0.08 -0.60 4.01
C LEU A 78 0.85 -0.29 2.82
N ALA A 79 1.76 0.69 2.95
CA ALA A 79 2.75 0.99 1.91
C ALA A 79 3.74 -0.17 1.67
N LYS A 80 4.06 -0.95 2.72
CA LYS A 80 4.85 -2.19 2.60
C LYS A 80 4.06 -3.25 1.81
N VAL A 81 2.75 -3.37 2.03
CA VAL A 81 1.87 -4.25 1.22
C VAL A 81 1.86 -3.80 -0.23
N GLU A 82 1.66 -2.52 -0.54
CA GLU A 82 1.71 -1.99 -1.91
C GLU A 82 3.03 -2.36 -2.59
N THR A 83 4.16 -2.02 -1.98
CA THR A 83 5.50 -2.29 -2.52
C THR A 83 5.75 -3.79 -2.75
N THR A 84 5.37 -4.64 -1.80
CA THR A 84 5.56 -6.10 -1.92
C THR A 84 4.63 -6.72 -2.96
N THR A 85 3.39 -6.23 -3.08
CA THR A 85 2.45 -6.69 -4.10
C THR A 85 2.84 -6.25 -5.50
N ASP A 86 3.45 -5.07 -5.66
CA ASP A 86 4.05 -4.63 -6.93
C ASP A 86 5.21 -5.53 -7.33
N ALA A 87 6.12 -5.84 -6.39
CA ALA A 87 7.22 -6.78 -6.65
C ALA A 87 6.70 -8.18 -7.01
N LEU A 88 5.66 -8.67 -6.33
CA LEU A 88 5.03 -9.95 -6.65
C LEU A 88 4.40 -9.91 -8.05
N LYS A 89 3.67 -8.84 -8.36
CA LYS A 89 3.08 -8.62 -9.68
C LYS A 89 4.15 -8.62 -10.77
N GLU A 90 5.23 -7.86 -10.60
CA GLU A 90 6.32 -7.77 -11.57
C GLU A 90 6.98 -9.14 -11.78
N SER A 91 7.24 -9.89 -10.71
CA SER A 91 7.81 -11.24 -10.82
C SER A 91 6.86 -12.23 -11.51
N ALA A 92 5.54 -12.12 -11.27
CA ALA A 92 4.54 -12.92 -11.96
C ALA A 92 4.42 -12.53 -13.45
N ASP A 93 4.45 -11.23 -13.75
CA ASP A 93 4.40 -10.68 -15.10
C ASP A 93 5.66 -11.05 -15.91
N ALA A 94 6.83 -11.11 -15.28
CA ALA A 94 8.06 -11.60 -15.90
C ALA A 94 7.95 -13.07 -16.31
N LEU A 95 7.30 -13.90 -15.50
CA LEU A 95 7.02 -15.31 -15.82
C LEU A 95 5.87 -15.48 -16.82
N LEU A 96 4.97 -14.50 -16.93
CA LEU A 96 3.90 -14.47 -17.94
C LEU A 96 4.35 -13.92 -19.29
N ALA A 97 5.46 -13.18 -19.32
CA ALA A 97 5.91 -12.45 -20.49
C ALA A 97 6.06 -13.39 -21.70
N THR A 98 5.58 -12.91 -22.85
CA THR A 98 5.71 -13.62 -24.14
C THR A 98 6.57 -12.80 -25.10
N GLY A 99 7.13 -13.46 -26.11
CA GLY A 99 7.97 -12.79 -27.13
C GLY A 99 9.39 -12.49 -26.62
N LYS A 100 9.84 -11.24 -26.73
CA LYS A 100 11.26 -10.88 -26.49
C LYS A 100 11.73 -11.03 -25.04
N LYS A 101 10.79 -11.04 -24.09
CA LYS A 101 11.06 -11.22 -22.64
C LYS A 101 10.65 -12.61 -22.15
N ASP A 102 10.32 -13.51 -23.07
CA ASP A 102 9.86 -14.85 -22.74
C ASP A 102 11.02 -15.70 -22.22
N LEU A 103 10.97 -16.00 -20.91
CA LEU A 103 11.92 -16.87 -20.23
C LEU A 103 11.78 -18.34 -20.65
N PHE A 104 10.65 -18.71 -21.27
CA PHE A 104 10.34 -20.08 -21.71
C PHE A 104 10.55 -20.28 -23.22
N THR A 105 11.43 -19.48 -23.83
CA THR A 105 11.91 -19.71 -25.19
C THR A 105 13.01 -20.77 -25.18
N GLN A 106 12.84 -21.81 -26.00
CA GLN A 106 13.89 -22.80 -26.20
C GLN A 106 15.04 -22.16 -26.98
N LYS A 107 16.26 -22.28 -26.45
CA LYS A 107 17.50 -21.89 -27.11
C LYS A 107 18.19 -23.15 -27.64
N ASP A 108 18.98 -22.99 -28.70
CA ASP A 108 19.85 -24.05 -29.17
C ASP A 108 20.99 -24.22 -28.15
N ILE A 109 21.02 -25.34 -27.43
CA ILE A 109 22.08 -25.70 -26.50
C ILE A 109 23.01 -26.68 -27.19
N THR A 110 24.23 -26.24 -27.47
CA THR A 110 25.27 -27.11 -28.02
C THR A 110 25.95 -27.85 -26.87
N THR A 111 25.70 -29.14 -26.76
CA THR A 111 26.38 -30.03 -25.82
C THR A 111 27.44 -30.84 -26.55
N LYS A 112 28.66 -30.90 -26.00
CA LYS A 112 29.74 -31.76 -26.48
C LYS A 112 29.78 -33.01 -25.61
N ASP A 113 29.55 -34.16 -26.23
CA ASP A 113 29.77 -35.45 -25.56
C ASP A 113 31.27 -35.75 -25.43
N GLU A 114 31.63 -36.71 -24.57
CA GLU A 114 33.01 -37.16 -24.30
C GLU A 114 33.76 -37.65 -25.58
N ASN A 115 33.02 -37.92 -26.66
CA ASN A 115 33.56 -38.30 -27.97
C ASN A 115 33.74 -37.13 -28.96
N GLY A 116 33.53 -35.88 -28.52
CA GLY A 116 33.72 -34.69 -29.36
C GLY A 116 32.62 -34.44 -30.40
N VAL A 117 31.49 -35.16 -30.31
CA VAL A 117 30.31 -34.94 -31.15
C VAL A 117 29.48 -33.81 -30.56
N GLU A 118 29.22 -32.78 -31.38
CA GLU A 118 28.36 -31.65 -31.03
C GLU A 118 26.89 -32.04 -31.26
N SER A 119 26.11 -32.14 -30.19
CA SER A 119 24.66 -32.32 -30.25
C SER A 119 23.97 -31.01 -29.91
N THR A 120 23.29 -30.42 -30.89
CA THR A 120 22.48 -29.22 -30.71
C THR A 120 21.09 -29.65 -30.22
N THR A 121 20.87 -29.54 -28.91
CA THR A 121 19.57 -29.85 -28.31
C THR A 121 18.86 -28.54 -27.99
N LYS A 122 17.62 -28.39 -28.45
CA LYS A 122 16.79 -27.26 -28.02
C LYS A 122 16.48 -27.41 -26.54
N GLY A 123 16.96 -26.48 -25.72
CA GLY A 123 16.83 -26.54 -24.27
C GLY A 123 16.43 -25.19 -23.67
N TYR A 124 16.09 -25.21 -22.39
CA TYR A 124 15.67 -24.03 -21.64
C TYR A 124 16.83 -23.49 -20.80
N ASP A 125 16.79 -22.18 -20.53
CA ASP A 125 17.68 -21.55 -19.55
C ASP A 125 17.14 -21.82 -18.13
N THR A 126 17.35 -23.05 -17.65
CA THR A 126 16.76 -23.55 -16.40
C THR A 126 17.20 -22.72 -15.19
N ASP A 127 18.41 -22.18 -15.20
CA ASP A 127 18.93 -21.31 -14.14
C ASP A 127 18.25 -19.94 -14.11
N ALA A 128 18.02 -19.32 -15.28
CA ALA A 128 17.27 -18.07 -15.38
C ALA A 128 15.81 -18.26 -14.96
N ILE A 129 15.17 -19.36 -15.41
CA ILE A 129 13.79 -19.69 -15.03
C ILE A 129 13.71 -19.94 -13.51
N TYR A 130 14.63 -20.73 -12.94
CA TYR A 130 14.68 -20.96 -11.50
C TYR A 130 14.84 -19.65 -10.73
N SER A 131 15.73 -18.76 -11.17
CA SER A 131 15.95 -17.48 -10.52
C SER A 131 14.68 -16.61 -10.54
N ALA A 132 13.96 -16.59 -11.67
CA ALA A 132 12.69 -15.88 -11.77
C ALA A 132 11.60 -16.49 -10.87
N VAL A 133 11.48 -17.82 -10.81
CA VAL A 133 10.54 -18.53 -9.93
C VAL A 133 10.91 -18.34 -8.46
N ASN A 134 12.20 -18.33 -8.11
CA ASN A 134 12.67 -18.08 -6.75
C ASN A 134 12.34 -16.65 -6.30
N SER A 135 12.54 -15.66 -7.16
CA SER A 135 12.13 -14.28 -6.90
C SER A 135 10.61 -14.19 -6.71
N PHE A 136 9.83 -14.88 -7.53
CA PHE A 136 8.38 -14.97 -7.37
C PHE A 136 7.98 -15.56 -6.01
N VAL A 137 8.58 -16.68 -5.59
CA VAL A 137 8.33 -17.31 -4.29
C VAL A 137 8.72 -16.38 -3.13
N THR A 138 9.85 -15.69 -3.26
CA THR A 138 10.33 -14.72 -2.26
C THR A 138 9.37 -13.53 -2.13
N ASN A 139 8.91 -12.99 -3.25
CA ASN A 139 7.97 -11.87 -3.28
C ASN A 139 6.59 -12.29 -2.74
N TYR A 140 6.14 -13.50 -3.05
CA TYR A 140 4.90 -14.06 -2.49
C TYR A 140 4.96 -14.11 -0.96
N ASN A 141 6.05 -14.66 -0.42
CA ASN A 141 6.25 -14.74 1.03
C ASN A 141 6.35 -13.34 1.67
N SER A 142 6.94 -12.38 0.96
CA SER A 142 7.02 -10.99 1.40
C SER A 142 5.64 -10.33 1.49
N VAL A 143 4.72 -10.64 0.58
CA VAL A 143 3.32 -10.18 0.66
C VAL A 143 2.63 -10.78 1.88
N MET A 144 2.74 -12.09 2.10
CA MET A 144 2.14 -12.75 3.27
C MET A 144 2.63 -12.10 4.57
N ALA A 145 3.95 -11.89 4.70
CA ALA A 145 4.55 -11.24 5.87
C ALA A 145 4.24 -9.74 5.98
N ALA A 146 3.95 -9.03 4.88
CA ALA A 146 3.57 -7.62 4.94
C ALA A 146 2.10 -7.46 5.38
N VAL A 147 1.23 -8.39 4.99
CA VAL A 147 -0.19 -8.37 5.34
C VAL A 147 -0.42 -8.75 6.80
N ASP A 148 0.44 -9.56 7.42
CA ASP A 148 0.37 -9.87 8.86
C ASP A 148 0.37 -8.62 9.76
N ASP A 149 1.02 -7.54 9.32
CA ASP A 149 1.08 -6.25 10.03
C ASP A 149 -0.17 -5.36 9.76
N VAL A 150 -1.13 -5.82 8.95
CA VAL A 150 -2.29 -5.05 8.47
C VAL A 150 -3.60 -5.62 9.02
N SER A 151 -4.39 -4.76 9.66
CA SER A 151 -5.70 -5.13 10.22
C SER A 151 -6.90 -4.83 9.30
N ASP A 152 -6.67 -4.47 8.04
CA ASP A 152 -7.76 -4.16 7.10
C ASP A 152 -8.37 -5.43 6.50
N THR A 153 -9.65 -5.65 6.77
CA THR A 153 -10.38 -6.85 6.32
C THR A 153 -10.40 -7.00 4.79
N THR A 154 -10.39 -5.90 4.04
CA THR A 154 -10.40 -5.97 2.57
C THR A 154 -9.07 -6.49 2.05
N VAL A 155 -7.96 -5.97 2.57
CA VAL A 155 -6.61 -6.46 2.26
C VAL A 155 -6.48 -7.95 2.64
N ASN A 156 -6.97 -8.33 3.83
CA ASN A 156 -6.90 -9.71 4.32
C ASN A 156 -7.73 -10.66 3.43
N ASN A 157 -8.99 -10.32 3.11
CA ASN A 157 -9.83 -11.14 2.24
C ASN A 157 -9.23 -11.32 0.82
N ARG A 158 -8.56 -10.29 0.29
CA ARG A 158 -7.86 -10.39 -1.00
C ARG A 158 -6.64 -11.30 -0.90
N THR A 159 -5.90 -11.21 0.19
CA THR A 159 -4.74 -12.07 0.47
C THR A 159 -5.16 -13.52 0.68
N GLU A 160 -6.28 -13.78 1.36
CA GLU A 160 -6.88 -15.12 1.47
C GLU A 160 -7.30 -15.67 0.11
N SER A 161 -7.84 -14.82 -0.78
CA SER A 161 -8.18 -15.24 -2.16
C SER A 161 -6.93 -15.64 -2.96
N LEU A 162 -5.82 -14.91 -2.78
CA LEU A 162 -4.51 -15.29 -3.32
C LEU A 162 -4.05 -16.63 -2.75
N GLY A 163 -4.08 -16.80 -1.42
CA GLY A 163 -3.76 -18.06 -0.75
C GLY A 163 -4.60 -19.23 -1.29
N ASN A 164 -5.92 -19.10 -1.34
CA ASN A 164 -6.84 -20.10 -1.89
C ASN A 164 -6.53 -20.46 -3.35
N THR A 165 -6.13 -19.48 -4.16
CA THR A 165 -5.67 -19.73 -5.53
C THR A 165 -4.41 -20.58 -5.55
N THR A 166 -3.46 -20.33 -4.65
CA THR A 166 -2.26 -21.15 -4.45
C THR A 166 -2.60 -22.56 -3.97
N ILE A 167 -3.53 -22.70 -3.02
CA ILE A 167 -4.01 -24.02 -2.55
C ILE A 167 -4.58 -24.83 -3.72
N ALA A 168 -5.43 -24.21 -4.55
CA ALA A 168 -6.05 -24.86 -5.70
C ALA A 168 -5.00 -25.37 -6.71
N ASN A 169 -3.85 -24.72 -6.81
CA ASN A 169 -2.75 -25.09 -7.71
C ASN A 169 -1.64 -25.90 -7.01
N SER A 170 -1.77 -26.21 -5.71
CA SER A 170 -0.74 -26.87 -4.89
C SER A 170 -0.20 -28.16 -5.50
N LYS A 171 -1.07 -28.99 -6.09
CA LYS A 171 -0.67 -30.24 -6.76
C LYS A 171 0.23 -29.99 -7.98
N GLN A 172 -0.02 -28.94 -8.74
CA GLN A 172 0.80 -28.59 -9.91
C GLN A 172 2.11 -27.90 -9.48
N LEU A 173 2.04 -27.06 -8.45
CA LEU A 173 3.21 -26.45 -7.82
C LEU A 173 4.16 -27.52 -7.26
N ALA A 174 3.63 -28.55 -6.59
CA ALA A 174 4.44 -29.63 -6.01
C ALA A 174 5.22 -30.42 -7.08
N LYS A 175 4.65 -30.60 -8.29
CA LYS A 175 5.33 -31.27 -9.41
C LYS A 175 6.58 -30.55 -9.88
N ILE A 176 6.67 -29.25 -9.63
CA ILE A 176 7.82 -28.42 -9.98
C ILE A 176 8.67 -28.05 -8.76
N GLY A 177 8.46 -28.71 -7.61
CA GLY A 177 9.23 -28.46 -6.40
C GLY A 177 8.77 -27.26 -5.57
N ILE A 178 7.60 -26.66 -5.86
CA ILE A 178 7.02 -25.61 -5.03
C ILE A 178 6.01 -26.21 -4.06
N THR A 179 6.21 -26.00 -2.76
CA THR A 179 5.30 -26.47 -1.70
C THR A 179 4.78 -25.32 -0.87
N MET A 180 3.50 -25.39 -0.50
CA MET A 180 2.90 -24.42 0.42
C MET A 180 2.96 -24.97 1.84
N LYS A 181 3.46 -24.15 2.76
CA LYS A 181 3.55 -24.47 4.19
C LYS A 181 2.26 -24.13 4.92
N ASN A 182 2.16 -24.54 6.18
CA ASN A 182 0.98 -24.33 7.02
C ASN A 182 0.73 -22.84 7.34
N ASP A 183 1.77 -22.01 7.29
CA ASP A 183 1.68 -20.55 7.47
C ASP A 183 1.24 -19.81 6.19
N GLY A 184 0.89 -20.54 5.12
CA GLY A 184 0.53 -19.97 3.83
C GLY A 184 1.72 -19.56 2.96
N THR A 185 2.96 -19.62 3.45
CA THR A 185 4.15 -19.30 2.66
C THR A 185 4.54 -20.43 1.70
N LEU A 186 5.32 -20.10 0.69
CA LEU A 186 5.85 -21.00 -0.32
C LEU A 186 7.32 -21.37 -0.04
N SER A 187 7.68 -22.59 -0.37
CA SER A 187 9.05 -23.10 -0.40
C SER A 187 9.36 -23.65 -1.78
N LEU A 188 10.58 -23.38 -2.28
CA LEU A 188 11.07 -23.88 -3.56
C LEU A 188 12.22 -24.86 -3.31
N ASP A 189 12.03 -26.11 -3.72
CA ASP A 189 13.06 -27.14 -3.69
C ASP A 189 13.87 -27.11 -4.99
N LYS A 190 15.14 -26.71 -4.90
CA LYS A 190 16.01 -26.53 -6.07
C LYS A 190 16.20 -27.84 -6.84
N ASP A 191 16.45 -28.95 -6.14
CA ASP A 191 16.76 -30.23 -6.79
C ASP A 191 15.54 -30.79 -7.54
N THR A 192 14.34 -30.64 -6.96
CA THR A 192 13.08 -31.04 -7.59
C THR A 192 12.74 -30.13 -8.76
N PHE A 193 12.96 -28.81 -8.62
CA PHE A 193 12.72 -27.85 -9.69
C PHE A 193 13.62 -28.12 -10.90
N MET A 194 14.91 -28.36 -10.68
CA MET A 194 15.87 -28.64 -11.76
C MET A 194 15.57 -29.95 -12.50
N LYS A 195 14.88 -30.90 -11.86
CA LYS A 195 14.42 -32.15 -12.47
C LYS A 195 13.04 -32.03 -13.11
N ALA A 196 12.32 -30.93 -12.90
CA ALA A 196 10.97 -30.74 -13.38
C ALA A 196 10.95 -30.46 -14.90
N ASP A 197 9.84 -30.83 -15.55
CA ASP A 197 9.63 -30.52 -16.95
C ASP A 197 9.36 -29.01 -17.12
N MET A 198 10.22 -28.30 -17.85
CA MET A 198 10.10 -26.87 -18.11
C MET A 198 8.83 -26.52 -18.90
N SER A 199 8.26 -27.44 -19.67
CA SER A 199 6.94 -27.29 -20.30
C SER A 199 5.83 -27.22 -19.25
N THR A 200 5.97 -27.98 -18.16
CA THR A 200 5.05 -27.93 -17.02
C THR A 200 5.20 -26.61 -16.26
N VAL A 201 6.43 -26.16 -16.02
CA VAL A 201 6.70 -24.83 -15.42
C VAL A 201 6.09 -23.73 -16.28
N LYS A 202 6.33 -23.78 -17.60
CA LYS A 202 5.76 -22.86 -18.57
C LYS A 202 4.24 -22.85 -18.50
N SER A 203 3.58 -24.00 -18.57
CA SER A 203 2.11 -24.06 -18.53
C SER A 203 1.52 -23.56 -17.20
N LEU A 204 2.27 -23.66 -16.10
CA LEU A 204 1.81 -23.23 -14.80
C LEU A 204 1.87 -21.70 -14.66
N PHE A 205 2.93 -21.08 -15.16
CA PHE A 205 3.15 -19.64 -14.99
C PHE A 205 2.76 -18.79 -16.19
N GLN A 206 2.83 -19.34 -17.41
CA GLN A 206 2.59 -18.64 -18.66
C GLN A 206 1.28 -19.12 -19.31
N GLY A 207 0.47 -18.16 -19.77
CA GLY A 207 -0.79 -18.43 -20.49
C GLY A 207 -2.02 -17.84 -19.79
N ASN A 208 -3.11 -17.75 -20.54
CA ASN A 208 -4.37 -17.24 -20.02
C ASN A 208 -4.96 -18.21 -18.98
N GLY A 209 -5.33 -17.69 -17.81
CA GLY A 209 -5.87 -18.49 -16.71
C GLY A 209 -4.85 -19.34 -15.95
N SER A 210 -3.56 -19.24 -16.32
CA SER A 210 -2.44 -19.86 -15.62
C SER A 210 -2.35 -19.38 -14.16
N TYR A 211 -1.61 -20.11 -13.34
CA TYR A 211 -1.37 -19.70 -11.95
C TYR A 211 -0.67 -18.34 -11.89
N GLY A 212 0.37 -18.13 -12.73
CA GLY A 212 1.06 -16.83 -12.82
C GLY A 212 0.10 -15.68 -13.12
N TYR A 213 -0.81 -15.86 -14.09
CA TYR A 213 -1.83 -14.86 -14.45
C TYR A 213 -2.74 -14.52 -13.28
N ARG A 214 -3.24 -15.55 -12.58
CA ARG A 214 -4.12 -15.37 -11.43
C ARG A 214 -3.41 -14.64 -10.29
N VAL A 215 -2.15 -14.96 -10.03
CA VAL A 215 -1.36 -14.28 -8.99
C VAL A 215 -1.12 -12.81 -9.36
N SER A 216 -0.71 -12.50 -10.60
CA SER A 216 -0.56 -11.10 -11.04
C SER A 216 -1.85 -10.29 -10.86
N ALA A 217 -3.00 -10.87 -11.22
CA ALA A 217 -4.30 -10.23 -11.04
C ALA A 217 -4.65 -10.03 -9.55
N GLN A 218 -4.46 -11.05 -8.72
CA GLN A 218 -4.72 -10.97 -7.28
C GLN A 218 -3.79 -9.97 -6.58
N SER A 219 -2.51 -9.93 -6.93
CA SER A 219 -1.56 -8.92 -6.42
C SER A 219 -2.04 -7.51 -6.72
N SER A 220 -2.54 -7.26 -7.93
CA SER A 220 -3.11 -5.96 -8.31
C SER A 220 -4.33 -5.60 -7.46
N MET A 221 -5.18 -6.57 -7.12
CA MET A 221 -6.35 -6.36 -6.26
C MET A 221 -5.97 -6.10 -4.80
N ILE A 222 -4.92 -6.77 -4.30
CA ILE A 222 -4.39 -6.52 -2.94
C ILE A 222 -3.79 -5.11 -2.89
N ASN A 223 -2.99 -4.72 -3.89
CA ASN A 223 -2.41 -3.38 -4.00
C ASN A 223 -3.52 -2.31 -3.97
N PHE A 224 -4.53 -2.44 -4.83
CA PHE A 224 -5.67 -1.52 -4.85
C PHE A 224 -6.43 -1.45 -3.52
N ALA A 225 -6.58 -2.60 -2.83
CA ALA A 225 -7.19 -2.62 -1.51
C ALA A 225 -6.33 -1.89 -0.46
N ALA A 226 -5.01 -2.02 -0.53
CA ALA A 226 -4.05 -1.35 0.36
C ALA A 226 -4.06 0.17 0.14
N ASP A 227 -4.02 0.63 -1.12
CA ASP A 227 -4.14 2.04 -1.50
C ASP A 227 -5.46 2.66 -1.01
N HIS A 228 -6.56 1.95 -1.20
CA HIS A 228 -7.85 2.43 -0.73
C HIS A 228 -7.95 2.41 0.81
N ALA A 229 -7.33 1.45 1.49
CA ALA A 229 -7.25 1.43 2.95
C ALA A 229 -6.37 2.56 3.50
N SER A 230 -5.26 2.90 2.84
CA SER A 230 -4.34 3.95 3.27
C SER A 230 -4.98 5.34 3.13
N THR A 231 -5.79 5.53 2.09
CA THR A 231 -6.60 6.72 1.86
C THR A 231 -7.76 6.84 2.86
N ARG A 232 -8.47 5.74 3.17
CA ARG A 232 -9.54 5.72 4.21
C ARG A 232 -8.99 6.01 5.61
N SER A 233 -7.85 5.43 5.98
CA SER A 233 -7.15 5.71 7.24
C SER A 233 -6.76 7.19 7.35
N SER A 234 -6.45 7.83 6.23
CA SER A 234 -6.17 9.27 6.20
C SER A 234 -7.42 10.14 6.44
N LEU A 235 -8.62 9.67 6.05
CA LEU A 235 -9.89 10.40 6.14
C LEU A 235 -10.60 10.29 7.49
N TYR A 236 -10.41 9.20 8.21
CA TYR A 236 -11.04 8.96 9.52
C TYR A 236 -10.01 9.04 10.65
N THR A 237 -9.94 10.19 11.32
CA THR A 237 -9.30 10.26 12.64
C THR A 237 -10.30 9.78 13.70
N GLY A 238 -9.81 9.18 14.80
CA GLY A 238 -10.61 8.56 15.88
C GLY A 238 -11.63 9.46 16.61
N SER A 239 -11.89 10.66 16.10
CA SER A 239 -12.97 11.56 16.50
C SER A 239 -13.79 11.93 15.28
N ALA A 240 -14.62 11.00 14.77
CA ALA A 240 -15.78 11.20 13.87
C ALA A 240 -15.75 12.48 12.98
N GLY A 241 -14.64 12.73 12.31
CA GLY A 241 -14.34 13.97 11.62
C GLY A 241 -13.60 13.62 10.35
N TYR A 242 -14.26 13.88 9.23
CA TYR A 242 -13.65 13.81 7.91
C TYR A 242 -12.42 14.73 7.91
N THR A 243 -11.24 14.18 7.66
CA THR A 243 -10.11 15.03 7.30
C THR A 243 -10.40 15.54 5.88
N GLY A 244 -10.69 16.84 5.76
CA GLY A 244 -10.54 17.49 4.47
C GLY A 244 -9.07 17.33 4.07
N LEU A 245 -8.82 16.74 2.91
CA LEU A 245 -7.47 16.68 2.30
C LEU A 245 -6.96 18.12 2.13
N TYR A 246 -6.24 18.62 3.14
CA TYR A 246 -5.36 19.79 2.99
C TYR A 246 -3.96 19.37 2.51
N ASN A 247 -3.79 18.12 2.07
CA ASN A 247 -2.55 17.63 1.47
C ASN A 247 -2.66 17.52 -0.06
N ALA A 248 -3.29 18.51 -0.69
CA ALA A 248 -3.12 18.82 -2.11
C ALA A 248 -2.19 20.05 -2.31
N GLY A 249 -1.61 20.60 -1.23
CA GLY A 249 -0.78 21.81 -1.27
C GLY A 249 0.71 21.60 -1.57
N ASN A 250 1.23 20.36 -1.50
CA ASN A 250 2.67 20.10 -1.67
C ASN A 250 3.10 19.71 -3.08
N LEU A 251 2.18 19.64 -4.05
CA LEU A 251 2.53 19.46 -5.46
C LEU A 251 2.99 20.76 -6.13
N PHE A 252 2.75 21.92 -5.51
CA PHE A 252 3.11 23.24 -6.07
C PHE A 252 4.44 23.82 -5.54
N ASN A 253 5.13 23.13 -4.64
CA ASN A 253 6.40 23.63 -4.06
C ASN A 253 7.65 23.02 -4.73
N SER A 254 7.51 22.37 -5.88
CA SER A 254 8.66 21.89 -6.69
C SER A 254 8.96 22.80 -7.90
N TYR A 255 8.25 23.92 -8.04
CA TYR A 255 8.52 24.94 -9.05
C TYR A 255 8.42 26.34 -8.44
N MET A 256 9.32 26.65 -7.51
CA MET A 256 9.87 28.00 -7.28
C MET A 256 11.31 27.89 -6.80
#